data_AF-A0A8J3Q0Z3-F1
#
_entry.id   AF-A0A8J3Q0Z3-F1
#
_cell.length_a   1.000
_cell.length_b   1.000
_cell.length_c   1.000
_cell.angle_alpha   90.00
_cell.angle_beta   90.00
_cell.angle_gamma   90.00
#
_symmetry.space_group_name_H-M   'P 1'
#
loop_
_entity.id
_entity.type
_entity.pdbx_description
1 polymer ?
#
loop_
_entity_poly.entity_id
_entity_poly.type
_entity_poly.pdbx_seq_one_letter_code
_entity_poly.pdbx_strand_id
1 'polypeptide(L)' 'MFTLTYTHDRTGRDLTMTGIKSYRLHAGRIVEFWGETDLHGLLRQAGLVPEQIPPF' A
#
# COMPACT_ATOMS: atom_id res chain seq x y z
N MET A 1 11.13 1.28 -4.59
CA MET A 1 10.03 1.74 -3.72
C MET A 1 9.05 2.50 -4.58
N PHE A 2 7.76 2.16 -4.53
CA PHE A 2 6.72 2.90 -5.26
C PHE A 2 5.75 3.50 -4.24
N THR A 3 5.16 4.63 -4.59
CA THR A 3 4.09 5.27 -3.82
C THR A 3 2.88 5.38 -4.74
N LEU A 4 1.76 4.81 -4.32
CA LEU A 4 0.47 4.95 -5.01
C LEU A 4 -0.45 5.76 -4.11
N THR A 5 -0.81 6.97 -4.53
CA THR A 5 -1.82 7.77 -3.84
C THR A 5 -3.20 7.31 -4.30
N TYR A 6 -4.04 6.90 -3.35
CA TYR A 6 -5.42 6.53 -3.62
C TYR A 6 -6.34 7.53 -2.92
N THR A 7 -7.14 8.25 -3.70
CA THR A 7 -8.21 9.07 -3.13
C THR A 7 -9.35 8.15 -2.75
N HIS A 8 -9.53 7.90 -1.45
CA HIS A 8 -10.66 7.13 -0.95
C HIS A 8 -11.90 8.03 -0.90
N ASP A 9 -12.99 7.49 -1.40
CA ASP A 9 -14.26 8.13 -1.69
C ASP A 9 -14.98 8.86 -0.52
N ARG A 10 -16.00 9.64 -0.91
CA ARG A 10 -17.09 10.37 -0.20
C ARG A 10 -16.82 11.13 1.11
N THR A 11 -15.69 10.95 1.77
CA THR A 11 -15.26 11.66 2.99
C THR A 11 -14.18 12.72 2.71
N GLY A 12 -13.55 12.67 1.53
CA GLY A 12 -12.56 13.65 1.06
C GLY A 12 -11.16 13.50 1.67
N ARG A 13 -10.87 12.37 2.34
CA ARG A 13 -9.53 12.12 2.89
C ARG A 13 -8.65 11.44 1.85
N ASP A 14 -7.51 12.06 1.57
CA ASP A 14 -6.45 11.44 0.78
C ASP A 14 -5.77 10.35 1.60
N LEU A 15 -5.70 9.14 1.04
CA LEU A 15 -4.96 8.03 1.62
C LEU A 15 -3.74 7.73 0.77
N THR A 16 -2.61 7.46 1.42
CA THR A 16 -1.37 7.07 0.73
C THR A 16 -1.08 5.60 0.99
N MET A 17 -0.95 4.83 -0.09
CA MET A 17 -0.52 3.44 -0.04
C MET A 17 0.95 3.35 -0.46
N THR A 18 1.78 2.81 0.43
CA THR A 18 3.21 2.59 0.21
C THR A 18 3.49 1.10 0.03
N GLY A 19 4.55 0.78 -0.70
CA GLY A 19 4.95 -0.61 -0.86
C GLY A 19 6.19 -0.79 -1.73
N ILE A 20 6.52 -2.07 -1.94
CA ILE A 20 7.58 -2.51 -2.84
C ILE A 20 6.97 -3.48 -3.87
N LYS A 21 7.37 -3.31 -5.12
CA LYS A 21 6.98 -4.17 -6.25
C LYS A 21 8.23 -4.52 -7.04
N SER A 22 8.34 -5.79 -7.38
CA SER A 22 9.40 -6.37 -8.20
C SER A 22 8.74 -7.12 -9.36
N TYR A 23 9.24 -6.87 -10.56
CA TYR A 23 8.74 -7.47 -11.78
C TYR A 23 9.86 -8.24 -12.45
N ARG A 24 9.58 -9.48 -12.88
CA ARG A 24 10.45 -10.20 -13.80
C ARG A 24 9.94 -9.99 -15.21
N LEU A 25 10.81 -9.54 -16.12
CA LEU A 25 10.48 -9.31 -17.52
C LEU A 25 11.09 -10.41 -18.40
N HIS A 26 10.36 -10.83 -19.42
CA HIS A 26 10.85 -11.68 -20.51
C HIS A 26 10.20 -11.25 -21.82
N ALA A 27 11.01 -11.02 -22.86
CA ALA A 27 10.56 -10.54 -24.17
C ALA A 27 9.62 -9.31 -24.09
N GLY A 28 9.95 -8.34 -23.23
CA GLY A 28 9.14 -7.11 -23.06
C GLY A 28 7.78 -7.34 -22.37
N ARG A 29 7.56 -8.49 -21.73
CA ARG A 29 6.36 -8.82 -20.96
C ARG A 29 6.71 -9.07 -19.50
N ILE A 30 5.82 -8.68 -18.60
CA ILE A 30 5.89 -9.08 -17.19
C ILE A 30 5.50 -10.56 -17.12
N VAL A 31 6.42 -11.39 -16.64
CA VAL A 31 6.22 -12.84 -16.47
C VAL A 31 6.15 -13.27 -15.01
N GLU A 32 6.47 -12.36 -14.09
CA GLU A 32 6.32 -12.58 -12.66
C GLU A 32 6.21 -11.25 -11.93
N PHE A 33 5.47 -11.27 -10.83
CA PHE A 33 5.22 -10.12 -9.98
C PHE A 33 5.33 -10.54 -8.52
N TRP A 34 6.14 -9.80 -7.77
CA TRP A 34 6.24 -9.89 -6.32
C TRP A 34 5.98 -8.51 -5.76
N GLY A 35 5.22 -8.42 -4.68
CA GLY A 35 5.02 -7.14 -4.04
C GLY A 35 4.49 -7.27 -2.63
N GLU A 36 4.82 -6.27 -1.84
CA GLU A 36 4.34 -6.10 -0.48
C GLU A 36 3.84 -4.67 -0.34
N THR A 37 2.73 -4.54 0.38
CA THR A 37 2.07 -3.25 0.61
C THR A 37 1.97 -3.04 2.10
N ASP A 38 2.21 -1.81 2.55
CA ASP A 38 1.96 -1.40 3.93
C ASP A 38 0.45 -1.24 4.17
N LEU A 39 -0.25 -2.38 4.23
CA LEU A 39 -1.68 -2.42 4.49
C LEU A 39 -2.01 -1.86 5.88
N HIS A 40 -1.15 -2.12 6.87
CA HIS A 40 -1.35 -1.60 8.21
C HIS A 40 -1.29 -0.07 8.24
N GLY A 41 -0.31 0.55 7.58
CA GLY A 41 -0.20 2.00 7.44
C GLY A 41 -1.40 2.61 6.70
N LEU A 42 -1.95 1.91 5.70
CA LEU A 42 -3.17 2.33 5.00
C LEU A 42 -4.39 2.28 5.92
N LEU A 43 -4.59 1.18 6.65
CA LEU A 43 -5.72 1.00 7.57
C LEU A 43 -5.65 1.98 8.76
N ARG A 44 -4.45 2.32 9.22
CA ARG A 44 -4.26 3.38 10.24
C ARG A 44 -4.71 4.74 9.72
N GLN A 45 -4.32 5.14 8.51
CA GLN A 45 -4.77 6.41 7.92
C GLN A 45 -6.30 6.45 7.75
N ALA A 46 -6.91 5.30 7.43
CA ALA A 46 -8.36 5.17 7.32
C ALA A 46 -9.08 5.17 8.69
N GLY A 47 -8.36 5.10 9.81
CA GLY A 47 -8.94 5.02 11.15
C GLY A 47 -9.61 3.67 11.45
N LEU A 48 -9.23 2.61 10.72
CA LEU A 48 -9.83 1.27 10.83
C LEU A 48 -9.06 0.36 11.79
N VAL A 49 -7.87 0.76 12.22
CA VAL A 49 -7.05 0.07 13.22
C VAL A 49 -6.45 1.08 14.21
N PRO A 50 -6.03 0.64 15.42
CA PRO A 50 -5.44 1.53 16.42
C PRO A 50 -4.18 2.26 15.93
N GLU A 51 -3.97 3.47 16.43
CA GLU A 51 -2.80 4.27 16.07
C GLU A 51 -1.50 3.66 16.61
N GLN A 52 -1.56 3.01 17.76
CA GLN A 52 -0.44 2.35 18.42
C GLN A 52 -0.75 0.88 18.67
N ILE A 53 0.19 0.02 18.32
CA ILE A 53 0.16 -1.38 18.73
C ILE A 53 0.67 -1.41 20.19
N PRO A 54 -0.05 -2.02 21.14
CA PRO A 54 0.40 -2.10 22.52
C PRO A 54 1.76 -2.81 22.61
N PRO A 55 2.65 -2.39 23.52
CA PRO A 55 3.90 -3.09 23.76
C PRO A 55 3.60 -4.51 24.27
N PHE A 56 4.41 -5.47 23.81
CA PHE A 56 4.36 -6.87 24.25
C PHE A 56 4.99 -7.06 25.63
#